data_AF-Q7P233-F1
#
_entry.id   AF-Q7P233-F1
#
_cell.length_a   1.000
_cell.length_b   1.000
_cell.length_c   1.000
_cell.angle_alpha   90.00
_cell.angle_beta   90.00
_cell.angle_gamma   90.00
#
_symmetry.space_group_name_H-M   'P 1'
#
loop_
_entity.id
_entity.type
_entity.pdbx_description
1 polymer ?
#
loop_
_entity_poly.entity_id
_entity_poly.type
_entity_poly.pdbx_seq_one_letter_code
_entity_poly.pdbx_strand_id
1 'polypeptide(L)'
;MSISLHSAGETAIFTGDAMHSPVQVYHPEWSSAFCREQDGTRASRRWLLDYAYAHKATVFTAHFGASLARVVSREGDGYGGRFL
;
A
#
# COMPACT_ATOMS: atom_id res chain seq x y z
N MET A 1 8.12 -8.87 -0.91
CA MET A 1 7.21 -9.69 -1.75
C MET A 1 5.78 -9.36 -1.36
N SER A 2 4.86 -9.24 -2.31
CA SER A 2 3.42 -9.01 -2.07
C SER A 2 2.59 -10.10 -2.76
N ILE A 3 1.39 -10.37 -2.24
CA ILE A 3 0.46 -11.36 -2.81
C ILE A 3 -0.83 -10.63 -3.20
N SER A 4 -1.30 -10.84 -4.42
CA SER A 4 -2.63 -10.39 -4.88
C SER A 4 -3.56 -11.60 -4.95
N LEU A 5 -4.68 -11.52 -4.24
CA LEU A 5 -5.77 -12.49 -4.28
C LEU A 5 -6.94 -11.88 -5.05
N HIS A 6 -7.46 -12.60 -6.04
CA HIS A 6 -8.67 -12.23 -6.75
C HIS A 6 -9.74 -13.30 -6.54
N SER A 7 -10.92 -12.90 -6.10
CA SER A 7 -12.03 -13.82 -5.84
C SER A 7 -13.36 -13.08 -5.94
N ALA A 8 -14.36 -13.69 -6.57
CA ALA A 8 -15.71 -13.13 -6.70
C ALA A 8 -15.77 -11.68 -7.23
N GLY A 9 -14.84 -11.30 -8.11
CA GLY A 9 -14.76 -9.94 -8.67
C GLY A 9 -14.04 -8.92 -7.79
N GLU A 10 -13.69 -9.29 -6.56
CA GLU A 10 -12.96 -8.44 -5.61
C GLU A 10 -11.46 -8.76 -5.64
N THR A 11 -10.64 -7.74 -5.33
CA THR A 11 -9.18 -7.88 -5.27
C THR A 11 -8.67 -7.49 -3.89
N ALA A 12 -7.82 -8.34 -3.30
CA ALA A 12 -7.13 -8.08 -2.05
C ALA A 12 -5.61 -8.17 -2.26
N ILE A 13 -4.86 -7.21 -1.71
CA ILE A 13 -3.40 -7.18 -1.81
C ILE A 13 -2.81 -7.26 -0.40
N PHE A 14 -2.00 -8.28 -0.16
CA PHE A 14 -1.22 -8.42 1.06
C PHE A 14 0.19 -7.86 0.82
N THR A 15 0.50 -6.72 1.44
CA THR A 15 1.67 -5.91 1.05
C THR A 15 2.99 -6.40 1.63
N GLY A 16 2.95 -7.22 2.68
CA GLY A 16 4.12 -7.46 3.52
C GLY A 16 4.72 -6.14 4.02
N ASP A 17 6.05 -6.03 3.96
CA ASP A 17 6.83 -4.90 4.49
C ASP A 17 6.94 -3.70 3.53
N ALA A 18 6.13 -3.64 2.47
CA ALA A 18 6.15 -2.50 1.54
C ALA A 18 5.83 -1.16 2.24
N MET A 19 5.08 -1.23 3.35
CA MET A 19 4.69 -0.09 4.19
C MET A 19 4.70 -0.50 5.67
N HIS A 20 5.29 0.36 6.49
CA HIS A 20 5.46 0.20 7.94
C HIS A 20 4.59 1.18 8.74
N SER A 21 4.14 2.27 8.13
CA SER A 21 3.25 3.26 8.76
C SER A 21 2.22 3.79 7.77
N PRO A 22 0.98 4.12 8.20
CA PRO A 22 -0.04 4.72 7.35
C PRO A 22 0.42 5.99 6.63
N VAL A 23 1.37 6.74 7.20
CA VAL A 23 1.93 7.95 6.58
C VAL A 23 2.54 7.69 5.21
N GLN A 24 3.06 6.49 4.97
CA GLN A 24 3.73 6.11 3.72
C GLN A 24 2.76 5.93 2.53
N VAL A 25 1.46 6.10 2.77
CA VAL A 25 0.45 6.08 1.71
C VAL A 25 0.28 7.48 1.19
N TYR A 26 0.15 8.45 2.10
CA TYR A 26 0.13 9.87 1.77
C TYR A 26 1.49 10.37 1.25
N HIS A 27 2.58 9.80 1.79
CA HIS A 27 3.97 10.11 1.45
C HIS A 27 4.73 8.86 0.98
N PRO A 28 4.44 8.34 -0.22
CA PRO A 28 5.06 7.12 -0.75
C PRO A 28 6.57 7.22 -0.96
N GLU A 29 7.12 8.43 -0.98
CA GLU A 29 8.54 8.72 -1.09
C GLU A 29 9.32 8.56 0.23
N TRP A 30 8.64 8.42 1.36
CA TRP A 30 9.30 8.32 2.68
C TRP A 30 9.70 6.88 3.03
N SER A 31 10.99 6.66 3.26
CA SER A 31 11.52 5.36 3.70
C SER A 31 11.55 5.27 5.22
N SER A 32 11.52 4.05 5.76
CA SER A 32 11.84 3.79 7.17
C SER A 32 13.33 3.46 7.32
N ALA A 33 13.83 3.48 8.56
CA ALA A 33 15.20 3.02 8.86
C ALA A 33 15.44 1.54 8.51
N PHE A 34 14.37 0.76 8.30
CA PHE A 34 14.42 -0.65 7.94
C PHE A 34 14.44 -0.88 6.41
N CYS A 35 14.29 0.18 5.60
CA CYS A 35 14.41 0.09 4.15
C CYS A 35 15.87 -0.07 3.74
N ARG A 36 16.26 -1.29 3.38
CA ARG A 36 17.64 -1.62 2.99
C ARG A 36 18.10 -0.94 1.70
N GLU A 37 17.19 -0.74 0.76
CA GLU A 37 17.41 -0.04 -0.51
C GLU A 37 16.30 1.00 -0.71
N GLN A 38 16.63 2.27 -0.55
CA GLN A 38 15.61 3.32 -0.47
C GLN A 38 14.86 3.52 -1.77
N ASP A 39 15.55 3.62 -2.90
CA ASP A 39 14.92 3.92 -4.18
C ASP A 39 14.08 2.75 -4.70
N GLY A 40 14.61 1.51 -4.60
CA GLY A 40 13.83 0.31 -4.90
C GLY A 40 12.57 0.17 -4.04
N THR A 41 12.65 0.55 -2.75
CA THR A 41 11.48 0.52 -1.86
C THR A 41 10.43 1.56 -2.25
N ARG A 42 10.85 2.79 -2.57
CA ARG A 42 9.95 3.88 -3.01
C ARG A 42 9.24 3.50 -4.31
N ALA A 43 9.99 3.00 -5.29
CA ALA A 43 9.45 2.56 -6.58
C ALA A 43 8.43 1.42 -6.41
N SER A 44 8.78 0.40 -5.60
CA SER A 44 7.89 -0.73 -5.32
C SER A 44 6.61 -0.30 -4.61
N ARG A 45 6.70 0.65 -3.68
CA ARG A 45 5.53 1.19 -2.97
C ARG A 45 4.62 1.98 -3.91
N ARG A 46 5.19 2.85 -4.74
CA ARG A 46 4.43 3.61 -5.75
C ARG A 46 3.66 2.66 -6.66
N TRP A 47 4.36 1.67 -7.20
CA TRP A 47 3.75 0.65 -8.05
C TRP A 47 2.62 -0.10 -7.35
N LEU A 48 2.82 -0.50 -6.09
CA LEU A 48 1.79 -1.20 -5.30
C LEU A 48 0.55 -0.33 -5.06
N LEU A 49 0.73 0.95 -4.73
CA LEU A 49 -0.39 1.88 -4.51
C LEU A 49 -1.15 2.17 -5.81
N ASP A 50 -0.44 2.33 -6.93
CA ASP A 50 -1.06 2.49 -8.24
C ASP A 50 -1.84 1.26 -8.67
N TYR A 51 -1.28 0.07 -8.47
CA TYR A 51 -1.96 -1.19 -8.74
C TYR A 51 -3.20 -1.35 -7.85
N ALA A 52 -3.09 -1.06 -6.55
CA ALA A 52 -4.22 -1.12 -5.63
C ALA A 52 -5.36 -0.18 -6.06
N TYR A 53 -5.03 1.05 -6.46
CA TYR A 53 -6.00 2.00 -6.96
C TYR A 53 -6.67 1.52 -8.26
N ALA A 54 -5.88 1.11 -9.26
CA ALA A 54 -6.38 0.68 -10.56
C ALA A 54 -7.32 -0.53 -10.46
N HIS A 55 -7.04 -1.45 -9.53
CA HIS A 55 -7.83 -2.66 -9.32
C HIS A 55 -8.89 -2.54 -8.23
N LYS A 56 -9.12 -1.34 -7.68
CA LYS A 56 -10.02 -1.10 -6.53
C LYS A 56 -9.76 -2.08 -5.38
N ALA A 57 -8.50 -2.41 -5.17
CA ALA A 57 -8.13 -3.48 -4.27
C ALA A 57 -8.22 -3.04 -2.80
N THR A 58 -8.64 -3.96 -1.94
CA THR A 58 -8.46 -3.83 -0.50
C THR A 58 -7.01 -4.17 -0.16
N VAL A 59 -6.33 -3.24 0.50
CA VAL A 59 -4.91 -3.38 0.85
C VAL A 59 -4.78 -3.84 2.30
N PHE A 60 -4.15 -4.99 2.48
CA PHE A 60 -3.82 -5.60 3.77
C PHE A 60 -2.34 -5.40 4.09
N THR A 61 -2.04 -4.71 5.18
CA THR A 61 -0.66 -4.44 5.60
C THR A 61 -0.27 -5.25 6.82
N ALA A 62 1.02 -5.58 6.95
CA ALA A 62 1.51 -6.32 8.11
C ALA A 62 1.68 -5.45 9.37
N HIS A 63 1.81 -4.13 9.20
CA HIS A 63 2.29 -3.22 10.25
C HIS A 63 1.30 -2.13 10.67
N PHE A 64 0.13 -2.01 10.03
CA PHE A 64 -0.85 -0.99 10.42
C PHE A 64 -1.70 -1.51 11.57
N GLY A 65 -1.32 -1.16 12.81
CA GLY A 65 -1.86 -1.76 14.03
C GLY A 65 -3.38 -1.88 14.11
N ALA A 66 -4.14 -0.77 13.96
CA ALA A 66 -5.57 -0.73 14.27
C ALA A 66 -6.51 -1.09 13.09
N SER A 67 -5.99 -1.19 11.88
CA SER A 67 -6.77 -1.54 10.69
C SER A 67 -5.81 -2.03 9.62
N LEU A 68 -5.70 -3.36 9.54
CA LEU A 68 -4.82 -4.01 8.58
C LEU A 68 -5.32 -3.77 7.15
N ALA A 69 -6.63 -3.53 6.98
CA ALA A 69 -7.31 -3.36 5.70
C ALA A 69 -7.63 -1.87 5.40
N ARG A 70 -7.31 -1.44 4.18
CA ARG A 70 -7.65 -0.08 3.71
C ARG A 70 -7.96 -0.07 2.21
N VAL A 71 -8.87 0.80 1.79
CA VAL A 71 -9.05 1.14 0.36
C VAL A 71 -8.17 2.34 0.02
N VAL A 72 -7.38 2.23 -1.04
CA VAL A 72 -6.51 3.31 -1.54
C VAL A 72 -7.27 4.15 -2.56
N SER A 73 -7.19 5.47 -2.41
CA SER A 73 -7.75 6.46 -3.34
C SER A 73 -6.63 7.34 -3.92
N ARG A 74 -6.91 8.03 -5.04
CA ARG A 74 -6.09 9.15 -5.52
C ARG A 74 -6.62 10.46 -4.95
N GLU A 75 -5.71 11.31 -4.48
CA GLU A 75 -6.00 12.65 -3.97
C GLU A 75 -5.01 13.63 -4.59
N GLY A 76 -5.44 14.37 -5.63
CA GLY A 76 -4.55 15.19 -6.45
C GLY A 76 -3.45 14.34 -7.09
N ASP A 77 -2.19 14.74 -6.88
CA ASP A 77 -1.00 14.01 -7.34
C ASP A 77 -0.52 12.92 -6.36
N GLY A 78 -1.20 12.79 -5.21
CA GLY A 78 -0.88 11.86 -4.13
C GLY A 78 -1.91 10.73 -3.97
N TYR A 79 -1.82 10.03 -2.83
CA TYR A 79 -2.76 8.98 -2.45
C TYR A 79 -3.44 9.31 -1.13
N GLY A 80 -4.70 8.88 -1.03
CA GLY A 80 -5.45 8.83 0.21
C GLY A 80 -5.85 7.40 0.54
N GLY A 81 -6.63 7.26 1.60
CA GLY A 81 -7.30 6.00 1.87
C GLY A 81 -8.15 6.04 3.13
N ARG A 82 -9.10 5.12 3.19
CA ARG A 82 -10.00 4.97 4.35
C ARG A 82 -9.88 3.58 4.93
N PHE A 83 -9.62 3.52 6.24
CA PHE A 83 -9.60 2.26 6.99
C PHE A 83 -10.97 1.59 6.91
N LEU A 84 -10.95 0.26 6.81
CA LEU A 84 -12.15 -0.57 6.86
C LEU A 84 -12.41 -1.07 8.27
#